data_AF-A0A484ZIV2-F1
#
_entry.id   AF-A0A484ZIV2-F1
#
_cell.length_a   1.000
_cell.length_b   1.000
_cell.length_c   1.000
_cell.angle_alpha   90.00
_cell.angle_beta   90.00
_cell.angle_gamma   90.00
#
_symmetry.space_group_name_H-M   'P 1'
#
loop_
_entity.id
_entity.type
_entity.pdbx_description
1 polymer ?
#
loop_
_entity_poly.entity_id
_entity_poly.type
_entity_poly.pdbx_seq_one_letter_code
_entity_poly.pdbx_strand_id
1 'polypeptide(L)'
;MWLEKFDKQPLLSVNRRDLLKLSGSAIAGLALSGISTQASAQEESSAAAVTPTKDKPIRINFNENALGMSPKAQDAARAAVAKGNRYAKAEIDQLHQKIATDYQLDKKSLLLTAGSSEGIRAAIEACAAPNTQFVIPELTYGDGELFANIAQMNVVKVPMKKDWSFDVEGLKTAVSSYSGPSIVYLVNRITRRRRLRRQTFSNLGLTVNRQIRCLLLMKPMLSLLTIRDFAQ
;
A
#
# COMPACT_ATOMS: atom_id res chain seq x y z
N MET A 1 57.87 -46.71 6.92
CA MET A 1 59.02 -45.82 6.69
C MET A 1 59.39 -45.98 5.22
N TRP A 2 59.00 -45.03 4.38
CA TRP A 2 59.58 -44.71 3.05
C TRP A 2 58.78 -43.52 2.51
N LEU A 3 59.11 -42.34 3.05
CA LEU A 3 58.92 -41.05 2.40
C LEU A 3 60.03 -40.92 1.36
N GLU A 4 59.69 -40.63 0.11
CA GLU A 4 60.35 -39.62 -0.73
C GLU A 4 59.99 -39.83 -2.20
N LYS A 5 59.27 -38.86 -2.76
CA LYS A 5 59.57 -38.19 -4.03
C LYS A 5 58.49 -37.14 -4.29
N PHE A 6 58.65 -36.00 -3.63
CA PHE A 6 58.02 -34.77 -4.11
C PHE A 6 58.88 -34.23 -5.25
N ASP A 7 58.52 -34.57 -6.48
CA ASP A 7 59.04 -33.88 -7.66
C ASP A 7 58.62 -32.41 -7.58
N LYS A 8 59.62 -31.53 -7.49
CA LYS A 8 59.42 -30.09 -7.64
C LYS A 8 59.04 -29.82 -9.10
N GLN A 9 57.75 -29.67 -9.38
CA GLN A 9 57.29 -29.08 -10.63
C GLN A 9 57.84 -27.64 -10.71
N PRO A 10 58.50 -27.24 -11.82
CA PRO A 10 58.91 -25.85 -11.98
C PRO A 10 57.66 -24.99 -12.09
N LEU A 11 57.41 -24.17 -11.08
CA LEU A 11 56.41 -23.09 -11.15
C LEU A 11 56.82 -22.18 -12.30
N LEU A 12 56.01 -22.15 -13.36
CA LEU A 12 56.14 -21.21 -14.49
C LEU A 12 56.37 -19.81 -13.93
N SER A 13 57.57 -19.27 -14.13
CA SER A 13 57.90 -17.90 -13.74
C SER A 13 57.26 -16.95 -14.73
N VAL A 14 55.97 -16.66 -14.54
CA VAL A 14 55.22 -15.74 -15.39
C VAL A 14 55.79 -14.34 -15.21
N ASN A 15 56.49 -13.85 -16.22
CA ASN A 15 57.07 -12.51 -16.20
C ASN A 15 55.95 -11.48 -16.45
N ARG A 16 56.00 -10.32 -15.80
CA ARG A 16 55.00 -9.24 -15.98
C ARG A 16 54.87 -8.80 -17.45
N ARG A 17 55.95 -8.92 -18.23
CA ARG A 17 55.94 -8.68 -19.67
C ARG A 17 55.19 -9.75 -20.47
N ASP A 18 55.22 -11.00 -20.04
CA ASP A 18 54.46 -12.08 -20.70
C ASP A 18 52.97 -11.97 -20.37
N LEU A 19 52.64 -11.51 -19.17
CA LEU A 19 51.27 -11.19 -18.76
C LEU A 19 50.68 -10.02 -19.55
N LEU A 20 51.50 -8.98 -19.83
CA LEU A 20 51.11 -7.86 -20.68
C LEU A 20 50.94 -8.28 -22.15
N LYS A 21 51.82 -9.15 -22.67
CA LYS A 21 51.66 -9.72 -24.02
C LYS A 21 50.39 -10.57 -24.15
N LEU A 22 50.08 -11.39 -23.13
CA LEU A 22 48.87 -12.20 -23.07
C LEU A 22 47.60 -11.33 -23.01
N SER A 23 47.65 -10.19 -22.31
CA SER A 23 46.55 -9.22 -22.29
C SER A 23 46.35 -8.50 -23.64
N GLY A 24 47.43 -8.24 -24.39
CA GLY A 24 47.36 -7.63 -25.72
C GLY A 24 46.65 -8.51 -26.75
N SER A 25 46.89 -9.82 -26.72
CA SER A 25 46.24 -10.79 -27.62
C SER A 25 44.77 -11.06 -27.24
N ALA A 26 44.43 -11.02 -25.95
CA ALA A 26 43.05 -11.20 -25.48
C ALA A 26 42.13 -10.02 -25.88
N ILE A 27 42.66 -8.79 -25.87
CA ILE A 27 41.90 -7.59 -26.26
C ILE A 27 41.72 -7.53 -27.79
N ALA A 28 42.73 -7.92 -28.57
CA ALA A 28 42.62 -7.99 -30.04
C ALA A 28 41.62 -9.07 -30.49
N GLY A 29 41.54 -10.20 -29.77
CA GLY A 29 40.55 -11.26 -30.03
C GLY A 29 39.10 -10.81 -29.76
N LEU A 30 38.88 -9.99 -28.73
CA LEU A 30 37.57 -9.42 -28.39
C LEU A 30 37.15 -8.26 -29.32
N ALA A 31 38.11 -7.60 -29.99
CA ALA A 31 37.81 -6.54 -30.96
C ALA A 31 37.42 -7.08 -32.35
N LEU A 32 37.89 -8.27 -32.72
CA LEU A 32 37.59 -8.91 -34.02
C LEU A 32 36.41 -9.90 -33.97
N SER A 33 36.09 -10.45 -32.80
CA SER A 33 34.82 -11.14 -32.56
C SER A 33 33.84 -10.14 -31.99
N GLY A 34 33.19 -9.39 -32.89
CA GLY A 34 32.27 -8.33 -32.54
C GLY A 34 31.38 -8.72 -31.37
N ILE A 35 31.48 -7.95 -30.29
CA ILE A 35 30.45 -7.86 -29.25
C ILE A 35 29.24 -7.17 -29.91
N SER A 36 28.61 -7.90 -30.82
CA SER A 36 27.19 -7.82 -31.03
C SER A 36 26.58 -8.55 -29.84
N THR A 37 26.65 -7.94 -28.65
CA THR A 37 25.52 -8.09 -27.73
C THR A 37 24.35 -7.40 -28.40
N GLN A 38 23.74 -8.10 -29.35
CA GLN A 38 22.30 -8.01 -29.48
C GLN A 38 21.81 -8.42 -28.09
N ALA A 39 21.61 -7.42 -27.24
CA ALA A 39 20.69 -7.55 -26.14
C ALA A 39 19.36 -7.84 -26.83
N SER A 40 19.13 -9.13 -27.12
CA SER A 40 17.79 -9.63 -27.26
C SER A 40 17.19 -9.33 -25.90
N ALA A 41 16.45 -8.22 -25.82
CA ALA A 41 15.30 -8.19 -24.97
C ALA A 41 14.48 -9.40 -25.42
N GLN A 42 14.66 -10.54 -24.74
CA GLN A 42 13.60 -11.52 -24.68
C GLN A 42 12.44 -10.74 -24.10
N GLU A 43 11.53 -10.32 -24.98
CA GLU A 43 10.20 -9.95 -24.58
C GLU A 43 9.72 -11.11 -23.73
N GLU A 44 9.55 -10.87 -22.42
CA GLU A 44 8.80 -11.77 -21.57
C GLU A 44 7.48 -12.01 -22.31
N SER A 45 7.33 -13.26 -22.74
CA SER A 45 6.21 -13.81 -23.50
C SER A 45 4.99 -12.92 -23.38
N SER A 46 4.62 -12.24 -24.48
CA SER A 46 3.27 -11.68 -24.55
C SER A 46 2.33 -12.85 -24.31
N ALA A 47 1.67 -12.83 -23.15
CA ALA A 47 0.66 -13.83 -22.84
C ALA A 47 -0.32 -13.78 -24.01
N ALA A 48 -0.41 -14.87 -24.78
CA ALA A 48 -1.30 -14.97 -25.92
C ALA A 48 -2.67 -14.43 -25.51
N ALA A 49 -3.23 -13.50 -26.28
CA ALA A 49 -4.48 -12.84 -25.94
C ALA A 49 -5.57 -13.91 -25.68
N VAL A 50 -5.89 -14.15 -24.41
CA VAL A 50 -6.88 -15.14 -24.01
C VAL A 50 -8.25 -14.55 -24.29
N THR A 51 -8.97 -15.10 -25.27
CA THR A 51 -10.38 -14.76 -25.48
C THR A 51 -11.16 -15.11 -24.21
N PRO A 52 -11.80 -14.14 -23.54
CA PRO A 52 -12.53 -14.40 -22.31
C PRO A 52 -13.68 -15.37 -22.56
N THR A 53 -13.83 -16.35 -21.67
CA THR A 53 -14.97 -17.29 -21.68
C THR A 53 -15.77 -17.12 -20.40
N LYS A 54 -16.96 -17.75 -20.35
CA LYS A 54 -17.77 -17.78 -19.11
C LYS A 54 -16.99 -18.39 -17.93
N ASP A 55 -16.16 -19.40 -18.20
CA ASP A 55 -15.35 -20.08 -17.18
C ASP A 55 -14.04 -19.34 -16.86
N LYS A 56 -13.59 -18.45 -17.75
CA LYS A 56 -12.41 -17.60 -17.57
C LYS A 56 -12.74 -16.15 -17.92
N PRO A 57 -13.55 -15.47 -17.10
CA PRO A 57 -13.95 -14.10 -17.37
C PRO A 57 -12.80 -13.13 -17.05
N ILE A 58 -12.81 -11.96 -17.70
CA ILE A 58 -11.96 -10.84 -17.28
C ILE A 58 -12.46 -10.34 -15.91
N ARG A 59 -11.57 -10.33 -14.91
CA ARG A 59 -11.87 -9.88 -13.54
C ARG A 59 -11.62 -8.38 -13.39
N ILE A 60 -12.67 -7.58 -13.46
CA ILE A 60 -12.64 -6.11 -13.31
C ILE A 60 -13.75 -5.58 -12.37
N ASN A 61 -14.26 -6.44 -11.49
CA ASN A 61 -15.42 -6.19 -10.64
C ASN A 61 -15.08 -5.69 -9.22
N PHE A 62 -13.91 -5.99 -8.67
CA PHE A 62 -13.56 -5.69 -7.27
C PHE A 62 -12.38 -4.73 -7.07
N ASN A 63 -11.96 -3.99 -8.12
CA ASN A 63 -10.80 -3.09 -8.08
C ASN A 63 -9.47 -3.77 -7.71
N GLU A 64 -9.33 -5.08 -7.99
CA GLU A 64 -8.08 -5.81 -7.79
C GLU A 64 -6.98 -5.27 -8.72
N ASN A 65 -5.72 -5.35 -8.29
CA ASN A 65 -4.59 -4.98 -9.14
C ASN A 65 -4.27 -6.13 -10.11
N ALA A 66 -4.61 -5.96 -11.39
CA ALA A 66 -4.37 -6.95 -12.44
C ALA A 66 -2.88 -7.22 -12.72
N LEU A 67 -1.96 -6.33 -12.31
CA LEU A 67 -0.52 -6.52 -12.46
C LEU A 67 0.06 -7.56 -11.48
N GLY A 68 -0.71 -7.92 -10.46
CA GLY A 68 -0.26 -8.80 -9.39
C GLY A 68 0.68 -8.12 -8.39
N MET A 69 1.17 -8.94 -7.46
CA MET A 69 2.13 -8.54 -6.42
C MET A 69 3.54 -8.43 -7.03
N SER A 70 4.36 -7.48 -6.56
CA SER A 70 5.74 -7.34 -7.08
C SER A 70 6.55 -8.64 -6.91
N PRO A 71 7.48 -8.98 -7.82
CA PRO A 71 8.25 -10.23 -7.72
C PRO A 71 8.95 -10.40 -6.36
N LYS A 72 9.59 -9.33 -5.86
CA LYS A 72 10.25 -9.32 -4.54
C LYS A 72 9.27 -9.59 -3.38
N ALA A 73 8.05 -9.08 -3.47
CA ALA A 73 7.04 -9.32 -2.44
C ALA A 73 6.50 -10.76 -2.51
N GLN A 74 6.39 -11.34 -3.70
CA GLN A 74 6.04 -12.76 -3.87
C GLN A 74 7.13 -13.67 -3.28
N ASP A 75 8.41 -13.37 -3.52
CA ASP A 75 9.53 -14.11 -2.92
C ASP A 75 9.49 -14.07 -1.39
N ALA A 76 9.29 -12.87 -0.81
CA ALA A 76 9.16 -12.69 0.62
C ALA A 76 7.96 -13.46 1.20
N ALA A 77 6.82 -13.45 0.51
CA ALA A 77 5.63 -14.19 0.93
C ALA A 77 5.87 -15.71 0.93
N ARG A 78 6.50 -16.26 -0.13
CA ARG A 78 6.88 -17.68 -0.19
C ARG A 78 7.84 -18.05 0.94
N ALA A 79 8.87 -17.24 1.19
CA ALA A 79 9.83 -17.48 2.26
C ALA A 79 9.19 -17.41 3.66
N ALA A 80 8.14 -16.60 3.84
CA ALA A 80 7.44 -16.47 5.11
C ALA A 80 6.65 -17.74 5.50
N VAL A 81 6.22 -18.57 4.53
CA VAL A 81 5.42 -19.79 4.80
C VAL A 81 6.15 -20.75 5.76
N ALA A 82 7.46 -20.94 5.58
CA ALA A 82 8.26 -21.81 6.45
C ALA A 82 8.31 -21.36 7.93
N LYS A 83 8.01 -20.09 8.19
CA LYS A 83 7.97 -19.47 9.53
C LYS A 83 6.55 -19.35 10.08
N GLY A 84 5.53 -19.71 9.28
CA GLY A 84 4.10 -19.47 9.57
C GLY A 84 3.54 -20.27 10.76
N ASN A 85 4.31 -21.21 11.31
CA ASN A 85 3.97 -21.90 12.56
C ASN A 85 4.26 -21.07 13.83
N ARG A 86 4.80 -19.86 13.69
CA ARG A 86 5.11 -18.93 14.77
C ARG A 86 4.47 -17.56 14.50
N TYR A 87 4.13 -16.85 15.58
CA TYR A 87 3.60 -15.49 15.47
C TYR A 87 4.68 -14.51 14.99
N ALA A 88 4.34 -13.67 14.02
CA ALA A 88 5.23 -12.70 13.38
C ALA A 88 5.43 -11.40 14.20
N LYS A 89 5.63 -11.50 15.52
CA LYS A 89 5.65 -10.32 16.41
C LYS A 89 6.76 -9.33 16.04
N ALA A 90 7.98 -9.81 15.85
CA ALA A 90 9.13 -8.96 15.54
C ALA A 90 8.98 -8.32 14.15
N GLU A 91 8.46 -9.07 13.17
CA GLU A 91 8.21 -8.59 11.82
C GLU A 91 7.10 -7.54 11.76
N ILE A 92 6.06 -7.69 12.59
CA ILE A 92 4.99 -6.69 12.75
C ILE A 92 5.58 -5.38 13.30
N ASP A 93 6.42 -5.43 14.32
CA ASP A 93 7.07 -4.24 14.89
C ASP A 93 8.01 -3.54 13.89
N GLN A 94 8.71 -4.32 13.05
CA GLN A 94 9.54 -3.81 11.97
C GLN A 94 8.69 -3.11 10.89
N LEU A 95 7.58 -3.73 10.45
CA LEU A 95 6.66 -3.11 9.51
C LEU A 95 6.07 -1.82 10.07
N HIS A 96 5.67 -1.84 11.34
CA HIS A 96 5.15 -0.68 12.05
C HIS A 96 6.18 0.46 12.03
N GLN A 97 7.43 0.21 12.44
CA GLN A 97 8.50 1.22 12.39
C GLN A 97 8.72 1.76 10.99
N LYS A 98 8.75 0.88 9.99
CA LYS A 98 9.00 1.28 8.60
C LYS A 98 7.92 2.23 8.09
N ILE A 99 6.64 1.91 8.32
CA ILE A 99 5.52 2.78 7.92
C ILE A 99 5.58 4.10 8.69
N ALA A 100 5.82 4.08 10.00
CA ALA A 100 5.94 5.28 10.81
C ALA A 100 7.05 6.21 10.27
N THR A 101 8.22 5.67 9.91
CA THR A 101 9.31 6.43 9.30
C THR A 101 8.96 6.95 7.90
N ASP A 102 8.42 6.11 7.02
CA ASP A 102 8.07 6.48 5.64
C ASP A 102 7.01 7.60 5.61
N TYR A 103 6.11 7.65 6.59
CA TYR A 103 5.05 8.66 6.72
C TYR A 103 5.36 9.79 7.72
N GLN A 104 6.54 9.79 8.35
CA GLN A 104 6.95 10.77 9.37
C GLN A 104 5.93 10.90 10.51
N LEU A 105 5.47 9.75 11.03
CA LEU A 105 4.53 9.65 12.14
C LEU A 105 5.19 9.06 13.38
N ASP A 106 4.66 9.40 14.56
CA ASP A 106 4.91 8.60 15.77
C ASP A 106 4.27 7.21 15.59
N LYS A 107 4.93 6.17 16.09
CA LYS A 107 4.38 4.80 16.13
C LYS A 107 3.03 4.75 16.83
N LYS A 108 2.82 5.54 17.90
CA LYS A 108 1.54 5.58 18.61
C LYS A 108 0.38 6.05 17.73
N SER A 109 0.67 6.75 16.64
CA SER A 109 -0.33 7.24 15.67
C SER A 109 -0.64 6.23 14.55
N LEU A 110 -0.09 5.01 14.60
CA LEU A 110 -0.32 3.97 13.59
C LEU A 110 -0.90 2.71 14.24
N LEU A 111 -1.98 2.21 13.64
CA LEU A 111 -2.56 0.91 13.95
C LEU A 111 -2.52 0.03 12.71
N LEU A 112 -1.89 -1.13 12.81
CA LEU A 112 -1.89 -2.14 11.75
C LEU A 112 -3.14 -3.01 11.87
N THR A 113 -3.89 -3.14 10.78
CA THR A 113 -5.12 -3.95 10.71
C THR A 113 -5.05 -4.93 9.55
N ALA A 114 -5.83 -6.01 9.62
CA ALA A 114 -5.96 -6.98 8.53
C ALA A 114 -6.79 -6.39 7.37
N GLY A 115 -6.15 -5.53 6.58
CA GLY A 115 -6.82 -4.72 5.57
C GLY A 115 -7.53 -3.50 6.15
N SER A 116 -7.97 -2.61 5.28
CA SER A 116 -8.63 -1.36 5.72
C SER A 116 -10.05 -1.57 6.23
N SER A 117 -10.75 -2.64 5.83
CA SER A 117 -12.10 -2.93 6.32
C SER A 117 -12.12 -3.11 7.84
N GLU A 118 -11.12 -3.80 8.41
CA GLU A 118 -10.95 -3.90 9.86
C GLU A 118 -10.63 -2.55 10.52
N GLY A 119 -9.90 -1.67 9.83
CA GLY A 119 -9.65 -0.30 10.29
C GLY A 119 -10.93 0.55 10.33
N ILE A 120 -11.81 0.42 9.33
CA ILE A 120 -13.13 1.09 9.30
C ILE A 120 -13.97 0.60 10.47
N ARG A 121 -14.08 -0.72 10.64
CA ARG A 121 -14.83 -1.35 11.73
C ARG A 121 -14.34 -0.85 13.09
N ALA A 122 -13.03 -0.97 13.36
CA ALA A 122 -12.44 -0.57 14.63
C ALA A 122 -12.63 0.92 14.92
N ALA A 123 -12.52 1.80 13.91
CA ALA A 123 -12.74 3.23 14.11
C ALA A 123 -14.20 3.56 14.45
N ILE A 124 -15.17 2.90 13.80
CA ILE A 124 -16.58 3.11 14.09
C ILE A 124 -16.90 2.60 15.50
N GLU A 125 -16.50 1.39 15.84
CA GLU A 125 -16.72 0.81 17.18
C GLU A 125 -16.07 1.65 18.28
N ALA A 126 -14.84 2.14 18.09
CA ALA A 126 -14.15 2.97 19.08
C ALA A 126 -14.82 4.33 19.30
N CYS A 127 -15.52 4.85 18.28
CA CYS A 127 -16.16 6.17 18.33
C CYS A 127 -17.67 6.10 18.57
N ALA A 128 -18.25 4.90 18.56
CA ALA A 128 -19.65 4.67 18.84
C ALA A 128 -19.96 5.01 20.31
N ALA A 129 -20.84 5.97 20.50
CA ALA A 129 -21.39 6.33 21.81
C ALA A 129 -22.92 6.47 21.69
N PRO A 130 -23.67 6.42 22.80
CA PRO A 130 -25.10 6.72 22.78
C PRO A 130 -25.39 8.05 22.07
N ASN A 131 -26.42 8.08 21.22
CA ASN A 131 -26.80 9.25 20.42
C ASN A 131 -25.67 9.78 19.52
N THR A 132 -24.85 8.89 18.94
CA THR A 132 -23.90 9.28 17.90
C THR A 132 -24.54 9.16 16.52
N GLN A 133 -24.42 10.19 15.70
CA GLN A 133 -24.79 10.11 14.28
C GLN A 133 -23.58 9.78 13.40
N PHE A 134 -23.84 9.08 12.30
CA PHE A 134 -22.87 8.73 11.28
C PHE A 134 -23.21 9.45 9.98
N VAL A 135 -22.40 10.45 9.62
CA VAL A 135 -22.65 11.35 8.48
C VAL A 135 -21.79 10.95 7.29
N ILE A 136 -22.44 10.71 6.14
CA ILE A 136 -21.80 10.27 4.89
C ILE A 136 -22.39 10.96 3.66
N PRO A 137 -21.62 11.12 2.56
CA PRO A 137 -22.22 11.36 1.25
C PRO A 137 -23.14 10.22 0.85
N GLU A 138 -24.23 10.52 0.17
CA GLU A 138 -25.21 9.55 -0.33
C GLU A 138 -24.55 8.43 -1.16
N LEU A 139 -23.52 8.78 -1.95
CA LEU A 139 -22.73 7.83 -2.74
C LEU A 139 -21.29 7.76 -2.23
N THR A 140 -20.98 6.74 -1.43
CA THR A 140 -19.64 6.47 -0.88
C THR A 140 -19.39 4.95 -0.74
N TYR A 141 -18.26 4.55 -0.15
CA TYR A 141 -17.97 3.13 0.12
C TYR A 141 -18.85 2.59 1.27
N GLY A 142 -19.41 1.38 1.11
CA GLY A 142 -20.50 0.88 1.96
C GLY A 142 -20.11 0.41 3.37
N ASP A 143 -18.86 -0.01 3.60
CA ASP A 143 -18.44 -0.59 4.89
C ASP A 143 -18.74 0.32 6.09
N GLY A 144 -18.61 1.64 5.90
CA GLY A 144 -18.89 2.60 6.97
C GLY A 144 -20.35 2.57 7.42
N GLU A 145 -21.29 2.59 6.47
CA GLU A 145 -22.72 2.49 6.77
C GLU A 145 -23.07 1.12 7.36
N LEU A 146 -22.47 0.04 6.85
CA LEU A 146 -22.65 -1.31 7.37
C LEU A 146 -22.33 -1.38 8.87
N PHE A 147 -21.15 -0.92 9.28
CA PHE A 147 -20.74 -0.97 10.68
C PHE A 147 -21.47 0.05 11.55
N ALA A 148 -21.84 1.22 11.01
CA ALA A 148 -22.68 2.18 11.73
C ALA A 148 -24.07 1.61 12.05
N ASN A 149 -24.68 0.87 11.11
CA ASN A 149 -25.94 0.18 11.32
C ASN A 149 -25.81 -0.95 12.36
N ILE A 150 -24.73 -1.74 12.31
CA ILE A 150 -24.43 -2.77 13.33
C ILE A 150 -24.30 -2.13 14.71
N ALA A 151 -23.66 -0.96 14.81
CA ALA A 151 -23.53 -0.18 16.04
C ALA A 151 -24.79 0.62 16.41
N GLN A 152 -25.91 0.43 15.69
CA GLN A 152 -27.20 1.09 15.92
C GLN A 152 -27.12 2.64 15.92
N MET A 153 -26.23 3.20 15.11
CA MET A 153 -26.06 4.64 14.97
C MET A 153 -27.10 5.24 14.01
N ASN A 154 -27.41 6.53 14.20
CA ASN A 154 -28.25 7.26 13.26
C ASN A 154 -27.45 7.62 12.00
N VAL A 155 -27.73 6.99 10.85
CA VAL A 155 -27.03 7.26 9.58
C VAL A 155 -27.67 8.44 8.85
N VAL A 156 -26.89 9.51 8.63
CA VAL A 156 -27.31 10.71 7.91
C VAL A 156 -26.60 10.76 6.55
N LYS A 157 -27.38 10.61 5.48
CA LYS A 157 -26.89 10.70 4.09
C LYS A 157 -27.08 12.11 3.54
N VAL A 158 -26.00 12.72 3.05
CA VAL A 158 -26.03 14.02 2.39
C VAL A 158 -26.04 13.83 0.87
N PRO A 159 -27.03 14.37 0.14
CA PRO A 159 -27.13 14.25 -1.30
C PRO A 159 -25.86 14.70 -2.03
N MET A 160 -25.58 14.06 -3.15
CA MET A 160 -24.48 14.47 -4.03
C MET A 160 -24.85 15.77 -4.77
N LYS A 161 -23.85 16.59 -5.12
CA LYS A 161 -24.06 17.69 -6.05
C LYS A 161 -24.38 17.15 -7.44
N LYS A 162 -24.94 18.00 -8.33
CA LYS A 162 -25.28 17.64 -9.72
C LYS A 162 -24.11 17.05 -10.51
N ASP A 163 -22.87 17.42 -10.17
CA ASP A 163 -21.64 16.94 -10.78
C ASP A 163 -21.05 15.68 -10.10
N TRP A 164 -21.79 15.08 -9.16
CA TRP A 164 -21.34 13.97 -8.30
C TRP A 164 -20.14 14.30 -7.41
N SER A 165 -19.89 15.58 -7.14
CA SER A 165 -18.97 15.99 -6.07
C SER A 165 -19.67 16.00 -4.71
N PHE A 166 -18.88 15.97 -3.64
CA PHE A 166 -19.42 16.00 -2.28
C PHE A 166 -20.01 17.37 -1.96
N ASP A 167 -21.19 17.39 -1.34
CA ASP A 167 -21.73 18.58 -0.72
C ASP A 167 -21.12 18.82 0.66
N VAL A 168 -19.95 19.46 0.65
CA VAL A 168 -19.20 19.80 1.87
C VAL A 168 -20.01 20.68 2.82
N GLU A 169 -20.79 21.63 2.30
CA GLU A 169 -21.58 22.53 3.15
C GLU A 169 -22.80 21.80 3.71
N GLY A 170 -23.41 20.90 2.93
CA GLY A 170 -24.43 19.97 3.43
C GLY A 170 -23.90 19.05 4.54
N LEU A 171 -22.70 18.48 4.38
CA LEU A 171 -22.04 17.66 5.40
C LEU A 171 -21.77 18.46 6.69
N LYS A 172 -21.27 19.70 6.58
CA LYS A 172 -21.08 20.59 7.73
C LYS A 172 -22.40 20.91 8.42
N THR A 173 -23.43 21.22 7.65
CA THR A 173 -24.77 21.55 8.16
C THR A 173 -25.38 20.37 8.92
N ALA A 174 -25.27 19.15 8.40
CA ALA A 174 -25.73 17.94 9.06
C ALA A 174 -25.04 17.72 10.41
N VAL A 175 -23.74 18.01 10.50
CA VAL A 175 -22.97 17.92 11.74
C VAL A 175 -23.37 19.04 12.72
N SER A 176 -23.42 20.29 12.28
CA SER A 176 -23.71 21.44 13.16
C SER A 176 -25.15 21.46 13.69
N SER A 177 -26.08 20.87 12.95
CA SER A 177 -27.50 20.81 13.34
C SER A 177 -27.80 19.69 14.35
N TYR A 178 -26.83 18.83 14.65
CA TYR A 178 -26.97 17.73 15.59
C TYR A 178 -26.30 18.08 16.92
N SER A 179 -27.02 17.89 18.03
CA SER A 179 -26.50 18.19 19.37
C SER A 179 -25.56 17.12 19.92
N GLY A 180 -25.67 15.89 19.45
CA GLY A 180 -24.85 14.75 19.88
C GLY A 180 -23.53 14.59 19.14
N PRO A 181 -22.74 13.56 19.47
CA PRO A 181 -21.52 13.23 18.75
C PRO A 181 -21.78 12.86 17.29
N SER A 182 -20.84 13.23 16.41
CA SER A 182 -20.88 12.89 14.99
C SER A 182 -19.59 12.19 14.57
N ILE A 183 -19.73 11.13 13.78
CA ILE A 183 -18.65 10.53 12.99
C ILE A 183 -18.87 10.93 11.53
N VAL A 184 -17.85 11.48 10.89
CA VAL A 184 -17.90 11.84 9.47
C VAL A 184 -16.97 10.92 8.70
N TYR A 185 -17.53 10.17 7.74
CA TYR A 185 -16.77 9.22 6.93
C TYR A 185 -16.63 9.70 5.49
N LEU A 186 -15.39 10.00 5.09
CA LEU A 186 -15.06 10.55 3.78
C LEU A 186 -14.05 9.67 3.05
N VAL A 187 -14.51 9.05 1.96
CA VAL A 187 -13.66 8.28 1.05
C VAL A 187 -13.19 9.21 -0.07
N ASN A 188 -11.91 9.59 -0.03
CA ASN A 188 -11.37 10.52 -1.00
C ASN A 188 -10.56 9.79 -2.09
N ARG A 189 -11.14 9.65 -3.28
CA ARG A 189 -10.44 9.02 -4.41
C ARG A 189 -9.39 9.94 -5.03
N ILE A 190 -8.30 9.35 -5.52
CA ILE A 190 -7.21 10.06 -6.23
C ILE A 190 -7.63 10.50 -7.66
N THR A 191 -8.69 9.93 -8.23
CA THR A 191 -9.16 10.25 -9.60
C THR A 191 -9.66 11.70 -9.74
N ARG A 192 -9.08 12.44 -10.71
CA ARG A 192 -9.18 13.91 -10.89
C ARG A 192 -10.58 14.53 -10.78
N ARG A 193 -11.65 13.83 -11.17
CA ARG A 193 -13.00 14.41 -11.24
C ARG A 193 -13.75 14.46 -9.89
N ARG A 194 -13.36 13.66 -8.89
CA ARG A 194 -14.08 13.54 -7.60
C ARG A 194 -13.20 13.79 -6.38
N ARG A 195 -11.99 14.31 -6.61
CA ARG A 195 -11.00 14.55 -5.56
C ARG A 195 -11.33 15.85 -4.83
N LEU A 196 -11.57 15.75 -3.53
CA LEU A 196 -11.51 16.93 -2.67
C LEU A 196 -10.08 17.47 -2.68
N ARG A 197 -9.92 18.77 -2.99
CA ARG A 197 -8.60 19.42 -2.98
C ARG A 197 -8.07 19.46 -1.54
N ARG A 198 -6.74 19.40 -1.37
CA ARG A 198 -6.10 19.54 -0.05
C ARG A 198 -6.57 20.80 0.68
N GLN A 199 -6.72 21.91 -0.05
CA GLN A 199 -7.26 23.16 0.47
C GLN A 199 -8.70 23.02 0.98
N THR A 200 -9.52 22.18 0.34
CA THR A 200 -10.88 21.91 0.78
C THR A 200 -10.90 21.03 2.02
N PHE A 201 -9.86 20.24 2.33
CA PHE A 201 -9.73 19.55 3.62
C PHE A 201 -9.27 20.49 4.73
N SER A 202 -8.31 21.37 4.45
CA SER A 202 -7.86 22.39 5.42
C SER A 202 -8.96 23.41 5.71
N ASN A 203 -9.73 23.80 4.70
CA ASN A 203 -10.89 24.70 4.83
C ASN A 203 -12.18 23.95 5.18
N LEU A 204 -12.22 22.61 5.00
CA LEU A 204 -13.23 21.78 5.68
C LEU A 204 -13.11 22.07 7.14
N GLY A 205 -11.88 22.35 7.62
CA GLY A 205 -11.64 23.31 8.70
C GLY A 205 -12.65 23.10 9.78
N LEU A 206 -12.92 21.82 10.06
CA LEU A 206 -13.60 21.37 11.21
C LEU A 206 -12.52 21.69 12.21
N THR A 207 -12.53 22.93 12.72
CA THR A 207 -12.33 23.12 14.15
C THR A 207 -13.08 21.94 14.72
N VAL A 208 -12.32 20.96 15.24
CA VAL A 208 -12.91 19.83 15.93
C VAL A 208 -13.52 20.46 17.16
N ASN A 209 -14.67 21.07 16.95
CA ASN A 209 -15.56 21.50 17.98
C ASN A 209 -16.03 20.21 18.63
N ARG A 210 -16.42 20.28 19.90
CA ARG A 210 -16.72 19.14 20.78
C ARG A 210 -17.70 18.08 20.20
N GLN A 211 -18.33 18.36 19.06
CA GLN A 211 -19.28 17.52 18.35
C GLN A 211 -18.66 16.47 17.40
N ILE A 212 -17.45 16.65 16.87
CA ILE A 212 -16.87 15.70 15.89
C ILE A 212 -15.86 14.80 16.57
N ARG A 213 -16.21 13.53 16.78
CA ARG A 213 -15.33 12.58 17.48
C ARG A 213 -14.31 11.89 16.57
N CYS A 214 -14.64 11.70 15.30
CA CYS A 214 -13.73 11.05 14.36
C CYS A 214 -14.00 11.48 12.92
N LEU A 215 -12.91 11.82 12.21
CA LEU A 215 -12.90 12.05 10.77
C LEU A 215 -12.10 10.91 10.12
N LEU A 216 -12.81 10.00 9.46
CA LEU A 216 -12.18 8.86 8.80
C LEU A 216 -11.90 9.21 7.33
N LEU A 217 -10.63 9.48 7.02
CA LEU A 217 -10.17 9.81 5.67
C LEU A 217 -9.45 8.62 5.05
N MET A 218 -10.10 7.98 4.07
CA MET A 218 -9.47 6.90 3.31
C MET A 218 -8.87 7.43 2.00
N LYS A 219 -7.57 7.19 1.80
CA LYS A 219 -6.92 7.31 0.50
C LYS A 219 -6.82 5.93 -0.15
N PRO A 220 -7.19 5.75 -1.42
CA PRO A 220 -6.99 4.50 -2.11
C PRO A 220 -5.52 4.36 -2.51
N MET A 221 -4.72 3.66 -1.70
CA MET A 221 -3.64 2.71 -2.08
C MET A 221 -2.65 2.41 -0.96
N LEU A 222 -2.70 3.10 0.18
CA LEU A 222 -2.03 2.68 1.41
C LEU A 222 -2.92 3.08 2.57
N SER A 223 -3.41 2.07 3.29
CA SER A 223 -4.25 2.19 4.47
C SER A 223 -3.49 2.88 5.60
N LEU A 224 -3.63 4.21 5.68
CA LEU A 224 -3.28 4.99 6.85
C LEU A 224 -4.58 5.56 7.42
N LEU A 225 -5.04 4.95 8.52
CA LEU A 225 -6.03 5.56 9.41
C LEU A 225 -5.27 6.56 10.27
N THR A 226 -5.40 7.85 10.00
CA THR A 226 -4.99 8.86 10.99
C THR A 226 -6.16 9.12 11.92
N ILE A 227 -6.26 8.34 13.00
CA ILE A 227 -7.02 8.75 14.19
C ILE A 227 -6.11 9.78 14.88
N ARG A 228 -6.51 11.04 14.91
CA ARG A 228 -5.88 12.00 15.81
C ARG A 228 -6.53 11.79 17.16
N ASP A 229 -5.79 11.22 18.11
CA ASP A 229 -6.21 11.18 19.50
C ASP A 229 -6.33 12.61 20.04
N PHE A 230 -7.52 12.93 20.51
CA PHE A 230 -7.85 14.15 21.23
C PHE A 230 -7.61 13.91 22.71
N ALA A 231 -6.38 14.15 23.16
CA ALA A 231 -6.07 14.30 24.56
C ALA A 231 -5.84 15.78 24.87
N GLN A 232 -6.73 16.29 25.73
CA GLN A 232 -6.85 17.62 26.37
C GLN A 232 -7.87 18.58 25.76
#